data_AF-A0AA96XQ68-F1
#
_entry.id   AF-A0AA96XQ68-F1
#
_cell.length_a   1.000
_cell.length_b   1.000
_cell.length_c   1.000
_cell.angle_alpha   90.00
_cell.angle_beta   90.00
_cell.angle_gamma   90.00
#
_symmetry.space_group_name_H-M   'P 1'
#
loop_
_entity.id
_entity.type
_entity.pdbx_description
1 polymer ?
#
loop_
_entity_poly.entity_id
_entity_poly.type
_entity_poly.pdbx_seq_one_letter_code
_entity_poly.pdbx_strand_id
1 'polypeptide(L)'
;MSLPALVPAGATPPRPPPSVAPAVPGIAPLTPAPRAPSGAVPSIPSVAPIVPPVAPAAATAVTPPPTHAASTDLGLDIQQLADLESRCAKLDQLDYFEVLMLERTATPADIKRAFYRESRTYHPDRFFHVDSKELKERINELYKRVTEAYYVLRDDTKRKKYVVDVTGPERAQKLRFTEASEAETKAAAKKEQEEQIGTHPKGRQFFQQAQKDADAGNWSAAERNLKMALTYEPSNARYKERLAEVQKQSQDEARDKGGSFKIR
;
A
#
# COMPACT_ATOMS: atom_id res chain seq x y z
N MET A 1 -27.99 47.92 -45.44
CA MET A 1 -27.21 47.30 -44.36
C MET A 1 -27.76 45.90 -44.16
N SER A 2 -27.12 44.89 -44.77
CA SER A 2 -27.61 43.50 -44.78
C SER A 2 -26.86 42.67 -43.73
N LEU A 3 -27.64 41.93 -42.95
CA LEU A 3 -27.23 41.09 -41.82
C LEU A 3 -26.36 39.89 -42.27
N PRO A 4 -25.43 39.40 -41.43
CA PRO A 4 -24.64 38.21 -41.74
C PRO A 4 -25.40 36.92 -41.41
N ALA A 5 -25.20 35.92 -42.29
CA ALA A 5 -25.81 34.60 -42.23
C ALA A 5 -25.25 33.74 -41.08
N LEU A 6 -26.18 33.06 -40.41
CA LEU A 6 -25.96 32.10 -39.33
C LEU A 6 -25.43 30.77 -39.88
N VAL A 7 -24.29 30.32 -39.37
CA VAL A 7 -23.64 29.04 -39.69
C VAL A 7 -24.33 27.92 -38.89
N PRO A 8 -24.78 26.80 -39.49
CA PRO A 8 -25.33 25.68 -38.71
C PRO A 8 -24.21 24.83 -38.09
N ALA A 9 -24.42 24.48 -36.83
CA ALA A 9 -23.53 23.71 -35.97
C ALA A 9 -23.29 22.28 -36.49
N GLY A 10 -22.02 21.87 -36.41
CA GLY A 10 -21.51 20.58 -36.84
C GLY A 10 -22.11 19.40 -36.08
N ALA A 11 -22.27 18.32 -36.84
CA ALA A 11 -22.72 17.01 -36.42
C ALA A 11 -21.87 16.40 -35.29
N THR A 12 -22.55 15.86 -34.28
CA THR A 12 -21.97 15.01 -33.23
C THR A 12 -21.53 13.66 -33.80
N PRO A 13 -20.33 13.13 -33.46
CA PRO A 13 -19.91 11.81 -33.91
C PRO A 13 -20.69 10.68 -33.19
N PRO A 14 -20.89 9.52 -33.86
CA PRO A 14 -21.63 8.41 -33.28
C PRO A 14 -20.83 7.66 -32.19
N ARG A 15 -21.58 7.19 -31.19
CA ARG A 15 -21.13 6.39 -30.05
C ARG A 15 -20.59 5.02 -30.49
N PRO A 16 -19.46 4.53 -29.94
CA PRO A 16 -18.96 3.18 -30.25
C PRO A 16 -19.86 2.09 -29.64
N PRO A 17 -19.94 0.90 -30.29
CA PRO A 17 -20.71 -0.24 -29.78
C PRO A 17 -20.05 -0.87 -28.54
N PRO A 18 -20.83 -1.55 -27.67
CA PRO A 18 -20.28 -2.23 -26.50
C PRO A 18 -19.43 -3.43 -26.91
N SER A 19 -18.22 -3.49 -26.34
CA SER A 19 -17.29 -4.61 -26.47
C SER A 19 -17.87 -5.86 -25.80
N VAL A 20 -18.08 -6.91 -26.60
CA VAL A 20 -18.51 -8.23 -26.14
C VAL A 20 -17.31 -8.91 -25.48
N ALA A 21 -17.43 -9.20 -24.18
CA ALA A 21 -16.44 -9.96 -23.42
C ALA A 21 -16.40 -11.42 -23.89
N PRO A 22 -15.21 -12.06 -23.97
CA PRO A 22 -15.12 -13.48 -24.28
C PRO A 22 -15.57 -14.35 -23.10
N ALA A 23 -16.29 -15.42 -23.43
CA ALA A 23 -16.81 -16.41 -22.51
C ALA A 23 -15.69 -17.17 -21.78
N VAL A 24 -15.84 -17.30 -20.45
CA VAL A 24 -14.97 -18.09 -19.59
C VAL A 24 -15.41 -19.57 -19.66
N PRO A 25 -14.52 -20.53 -19.96
CA PRO A 25 -14.87 -21.95 -19.90
C PRO A 25 -15.12 -22.42 -18.46
N GLY A 26 -16.19 -23.18 -18.28
CA GLY A 26 -16.67 -23.69 -17.00
C GLY A 26 -15.67 -24.58 -16.27
N ILE A 27 -15.53 -24.33 -14.97
CA ILE A 27 -14.80 -25.20 -14.04
C ILE A 27 -15.78 -26.27 -13.55
N ALA A 28 -15.44 -27.53 -13.81
CA ALA A 28 -16.18 -28.70 -13.33
C ALA A 28 -16.16 -28.80 -11.79
N PRO A 29 -17.23 -29.28 -11.14
CA PRO A 29 -17.24 -29.50 -9.70
C PRO A 29 -16.40 -30.73 -9.34
N LEU A 30 -15.38 -30.55 -8.52
CA LEU A 30 -14.64 -31.63 -7.86
C LEU A 30 -15.54 -32.26 -6.79
N THR A 31 -15.72 -33.57 -6.93
CA THR A 31 -16.40 -34.50 -6.04
C THR A 31 -15.82 -34.53 -4.63
N PRO A 32 -16.63 -34.73 -3.58
CA PRO A 32 -16.14 -34.98 -2.23
C PRO A 32 -15.70 -36.45 -2.07
N ALA A 33 -14.51 -36.64 -1.50
CA ALA A 33 -13.93 -37.94 -1.18
C ALA A 33 -14.54 -38.56 0.10
N PRO A 34 -14.47 -39.90 0.27
CA PRO A 34 -15.31 -40.65 1.20
C PRO A 34 -14.79 -40.67 2.65
N ARG A 35 -15.77 -40.77 3.55
CA ARG A 35 -15.71 -40.94 5.00
C ARG A 35 -15.06 -42.30 5.38
N ALA A 36 -14.00 -42.26 6.18
CA ALA A 36 -13.42 -43.45 6.80
C ALA A 36 -14.06 -43.75 8.19
N PRO A 37 -14.08 -45.03 8.63
CA PRO A 37 -14.88 -45.48 9.75
C PRO A 37 -14.20 -45.43 11.13
N SER A 38 -15.09 -45.40 12.11
CA SER A 38 -14.96 -45.65 13.55
C SER A 38 -13.91 -46.70 13.97
N GLY A 39 -13.17 -46.41 15.03
CA GLY A 39 -12.26 -47.36 15.67
C GLY A 39 -11.78 -46.91 17.06
N ALA A 40 -12.40 -47.48 18.09
CA ALA A 40 -11.85 -47.86 19.40
C ALA A 40 -11.21 -46.80 20.31
N VAL A 41 -11.99 -46.35 21.30
CA VAL A 41 -11.52 -45.84 22.60
C VAL A 41 -11.27 -47.02 23.56
N PRO A 42 -10.13 -47.06 24.29
CA PRO A 42 -10.02 -47.86 25.50
C PRO A 42 -10.33 -47.03 26.76
N SER A 43 -11.20 -47.61 27.58
CA SER A 43 -11.70 -47.16 28.87
C SER A 43 -10.63 -46.87 29.90
N ILE A 44 -10.80 -45.77 30.63
CA ILE A 44 -10.11 -45.48 31.89
C ILE A 44 -11.16 -45.55 33.01
N PRO A 45 -10.97 -46.33 34.09
CA PRO A 45 -11.99 -46.49 35.11
C PRO A 45 -12.14 -45.25 36.00
N SER A 46 -13.40 -44.85 36.16
CA SER A 46 -13.94 -43.83 37.06
C SER A 46 -13.77 -44.25 38.53
N VAL A 47 -13.09 -43.43 39.32
CA VAL A 47 -13.13 -43.49 40.80
C VAL A 47 -14.01 -42.35 41.28
N ALA A 48 -15.14 -42.72 41.89
CA ALA A 48 -16.14 -41.81 42.44
C ALA A 48 -15.60 -41.02 43.65
N PRO A 49 -16.16 -39.83 43.93
CA PRO A 49 -15.75 -38.98 45.04
C PRO A 49 -16.39 -39.41 46.37
N ILE A 50 -15.61 -39.40 47.45
CA ILE A 50 -16.11 -39.48 48.83
C ILE A 50 -16.45 -38.06 49.30
N VAL A 51 -17.72 -37.86 49.60
CA VAL A 51 -18.26 -36.71 50.33
C VAL A 51 -18.38 -37.09 51.81
N PRO A 52 -18.12 -36.17 52.74
CA PRO A 52 -18.85 -36.15 54.01
C PRO A 52 -19.73 -34.87 54.15
N PRO A 53 -20.83 -34.93 54.93
CA PRO A 53 -21.88 -33.90 54.94
C PRO A 53 -21.76 -32.82 56.03
N VAL A 54 -22.15 -31.60 55.64
CA VAL A 54 -22.99 -30.56 56.29
C VAL A 54 -22.96 -30.37 57.83
N ALA A 55 -22.62 -29.14 58.27
CA ALA A 55 -23.43 -28.33 59.20
C ALA A 55 -23.01 -26.83 59.21
N PRO A 56 -23.90 -25.86 59.55
CA PRO A 56 -23.78 -24.45 59.19
C PRO A 56 -23.50 -23.52 60.39
N ALA A 57 -22.90 -22.33 60.17
CA ALA A 57 -23.20 -21.09 60.90
C ALA A 57 -22.31 -19.90 60.49
N ALA A 58 -22.93 -18.71 60.56
CA ALA A 58 -22.36 -17.38 60.78
C ALA A 58 -21.80 -16.60 59.57
N ALA A 59 -22.69 -15.70 59.12
CA ALA A 59 -22.47 -14.49 58.34
C ALA A 59 -21.19 -13.70 58.66
N THR A 60 -20.50 -13.25 57.61
CA THR A 60 -20.11 -11.83 57.48
C THR A 60 -19.98 -11.49 56.00
N ALA A 61 -20.67 -10.44 55.58
CA ALA A 61 -20.73 -9.94 54.22
C ALA A 61 -19.42 -9.23 53.82
N VAL A 62 -18.85 -9.61 52.67
CA VAL A 62 -18.14 -8.69 51.79
C VAL A 62 -18.50 -9.07 50.35
N THR A 63 -19.33 -8.24 49.74
CA THR A 63 -19.76 -8.29 48.33
C THR A 63 -18.57 -8.25 47.37
N PRO A 64 -18.42 -9.19 46.41
CA PRO A 64 -17.73 -8.90 45.15
C PRO A 64 -18.64 -8.00 44.28
N PRO A 65 -18.10 -7.04 43.50
CA PRO A 65 -18.92 -6.27 42.57
C PRO A 65 -19.51 -7.18 41.47
N PRO A 66 -20.70 -6.84 40.96
CA PRO A 66 -21.49 -7.75 40.14
C PRO A 66 -20.93 -7.88 38.72
N THR A 67 -20.90 -9.14 38.28
CA THR A 67 -21.26 -9.63 36.94
C THR A 67 -21.64 -8.54 35.93
N HIS A 68 -20.79 -8.33 34.93
CA HIS A 68 -21.16 -7.66 33.69
C HIS A 68 -22.16 -8.51 32.92
N ALA A 69 -23.45 -8.28 33.16
CA ALA A 69 -24.54 -8.74 32.32
C ALA A 69 -25.51 -7.57 32.09
N ALA A 70 -25.27 -6.82 31.02
CA ALA A 70 -26.28 -6.00 30.36
C ALA A 70 -25.83 -5.73 28.92
N SER A 71 -26.45 -6.41 27.97
CA SER A 71 -26.37 -6.07 26.56
C SER A 71 -27.46 -5.05 26.25
N THR A 72 -27.10 -3.79 26.04
CA THR A 72 -27.95 -2.79 25.37
C THR A 72 -27.09 -1.79 24.61
N ASP A 73 -27.22 -1.84 23.29
CA ASP A 73 -27.05 -0.78 22.27
C ASP A 73 -25.80 0.12 22.32
N LEU A 74 -24.79 -0.26 21.51
CA LEU A 74 -23.68 0.55 20.96
C LEU A 74 -23.02 1.67 21.82
N GLY A 75 -23.11 1.62 23.14
CA GLY A 75 -22.45 2.54 24.05
C GLY A 75 -21.00 2.13 24.27
N LEU A 76 -20.05 2.92 23.77
CA LEU A 76 -18.68 2.83 24.26
C LEU A 76 -18.66 3.13 25.76
N ASP A 77 -17.94 2.30 26.52
CA ASP A 77 -17.72 2.58 27.95
C ASP A 77 -17.01 3.92 28.12
N ILE A 78 -17.39 4.69 29.15
CA ILE A 78 -16.77 5.99 29.48
C ILE A 78 -15.24 5.87 29.61
N GLN A 79 -14.77 4.72 30.10
CA GLN A 79 -13.33 4.43 30.19
C GLN A 79 -12.67 4.24 28.82
N GLN A 80 -13.37 3.68 27.84
CA GLN A 80 -12.85 3.52 26.48
C GLN A 80 -12.72 4.88 25.77
N LEU A 81 -13.63 5.82 26.03
CA LEU A 81 -13.54 7.18 25.51
C LEU A 81 -12.36 7.96 26.11
N ALA A 82 -12.12 7.81 27.42
CA ALA A 82 -10.97 8.43 28.08
C ALA A 82 -9.62 7.85 27.61
N ASP A 83 -9.53 6.53 27.42
CA ASP A 83 -8.34 5.87 26.85
C ASP A 83 -8.06 6.35 25.42
N LEU A 84 -9.12 6.45 24.61
CA LEU A 84 -9.07 7.00 23.26
C LEU A 84 -8.54 8.43 23.22
N GLU A 85 -9.06 9.30 24.08
CA GLU A 85 -8.63 10.68 24.18
C GLU A 85 -7.15 10.78 24.59
N SER A 86 -6.72 9.97 25.57
CA SER A 86 -5.32 9.89 25.98
C SER A 86 -4.40 9.43 24.84
N ARG A 87 -4.85 8.45 24.06
CA ARG A 87 -4.10 7.94 22.90
C ARG A 87 -4.01 8.98 21.79
N CYS A 88 -5.13 9.65 21.48
CA CYS A 88 -5.18 10.75 20.52
C CYS A 88 -4.24 11.90 20.91
N ALA A 89 -4.18 12.26 22.20
CA ALA A 89 -3.29 13.30 22.70
C ALA A 89 -1.80 12.96 22.54
N LYS A 90 -1.45 11.67 22.52
CA LYS A 90 -0.06 11.20 22.37
C LYS A 90 0.33 10.88 20.93
N LEU A 91 -0.58 10.98 19.96
CA LEU A 91 -0.34 10.52 18.59
C LEU A 91 0.88 11.14 17.91
N ASP A 92 1.18 12.40 18.21
CA ASP A 92 2.32 13.11 17.65
C ASP A 92 3.67 12.61 18.19
N GLN A 93 3.66 11.91 19.32
CA GLN A 93 4.85 11.37 19.98
C GLN A 93 5.05 9.87 19.75
N LEU A 94 4.10 9.20 19.09
CA LEU A 94 4.12 7.75 18.88
C LEU A 94 4.63 7.36 17.49
N ASP A 95 5.48 6.32 17.47
CA ASP A 95 5.95 5.69 16.23
C ASP A 95 4.81 4.89 15.57
N TYR A 96 4.93 4.56 14.28
CA TYR A 96 3.96 3.72 13.57
C TYR A 96 3.81 2.31 14.16
N PHE A 97 4.88 1.77 14.74
CA PHE A 97 4.82 0.49 15.45
C PHE A 97 3.99 0.63 16.73
N GLU A 98 4.16 1.72 17.48
CA GLU A 98 3.40 1.99 18.71
C GLU A 98 1.93 2.33 18.39
N VAL A 99 1.67 3.07 17.31
CA VAL A 99 0.31 3.36 16.80
C VAL A 99 -0.44 2.09 16.44
N LEU A 100 0.24 1.05 15.93
CA LEU A 100 -0.37 -0.25 15.65
C LEU A 100 -0.30 -1.25 16.82
N MET A 101 0.29 -0.85 17.95
CA MET A 101 0.60 -1.70 19.10
C MET A 101 1.36 -2.97 18.70
N LEU A 102 2.45 -2.78 17.97
CA LEU A 102 3.34 -3.82 17.49
C LEU A 102 4.76 -3.59 17.96
N GLU A 103 5.50 -4.67 18.07
CA GLU A 103 6.94 -4.61 18.22
C GLU A 103 7.61 -4.25 16.88
N ARG A 104 8.79 -3.65 16.93
CA ARG A 104 9.58 -3.28 15.73
C ARG A 104 10.00 -4.51 14.90
N THR A 105 10.06 -5.68 15.54
CA THR A 105 10.36 -6.99 14.97
C THR A 105 9.16 -7.66 14.28
N ALA A 106 7.96 -7.07 14.35
CA ALA A 106 6.72 -7.67 13.84
C ALA A 106 6.79 -8.06 12.36
N THR A 107 6.17 -9.19 11.98
CA THR A 107 6.13 -9.64 10.59
C THR A 107 5.12 -8.82 9.77
N PRO A 108 5.22 -8.79 8.42
CA PRO A 108 4.19 -8.15 7.58
C PRO A 108 2.79 -8.73 7.81
N ALA A 109 2.68 -10.02 8.17
CA ALA A 109 1.42 -10.65 8.52
C ALA A 109 0.84 -10.08 9.84
N ASP A 110 1.68 -9.83 10.83
CA ASP A 110 1.27 -9.20 12.10
C ASP A 110 0.86 -7.75 11.89
N ILE A 111 1.58 -7.00 11.06
CA ILE A 111 1.24 -5.61 10.67
C ILE A 111 -0.16 -5.55 10.06
N LYS A 112 -0.45 -6.45 9.12
CA LYS A 112 -1.77 -6.55 8.49
C LYS A 112 -2.86 -6.88 9.50
N ARG A 113 -2.62 -7.84 10.40
CA ARG A 113 -3.58 -8.22 11.46
C ARG A 113 -3.85 -7.08 12.44
N ALA A 114 -2.82 -6.39 12.90
CA ALA A 114 -2.96 -5.24 13.80
C ALA A 114 -3.70 -4.08 13.13
N PHE A 115 -3.42 -3.80 11.86
CA PHE A 115 -4.17 -2.77 11.12
C PHE A 115 -5.67 -3.06 11.09
N TYR A 116 -6.10 -4.30 10.76
CA TYR A 116 -7.53 -4.63 10.76
C TYR A 116 -8.16 -4.52 12.16
N ARG A 117 -7.42 -4.89 13.21
CA ARG A 117 -7.87 -4.75 14.60
C ARG A 117 -8.10 -3.27 14.95
N GLU A 118 -7.08 -2.43 14.80
CA GLU A 118 -7.16 -1.00 15.16
C GLU A 118 -8.14 -0.25 14.26
N SER A 119 -8.18 -0.55 12.96
CA SER A 119 -9.10 0.06 11.99
C SER A 119 -10.56 -0.17 12.39
N ARG A 120 -10.91 -1.40 12.82
CA ARG A 120 -12.27 -1.70 13.31
C ARG A 120 -12.58 -1.02 14.63
N THR A 121 -11.61 -0.90 15.53
CA THR A 121 -11.79 -0.25 16.84
C THR A 121 -12.01 1.24 16.69
N TYR A 122 -11.25 1.88 15.80
CA TYR A 122 -11.18 3.34 15.63
C TYR A 122 -11.85 3.85 14.35
N HIS A 123 -12.71 3.04 13.74
CA HIS A 123 -13.46 3.47 12.56
C HIS A 123 -14.41 4.62 12.92
N PRO A 124 -14.40 5.75 12.19
CA PRO A 124 -15.19 6.94 12.55
C PRO A 124 -16.70 6.69 12.60
N ASP A 125 -17.20 5.71 11.84
CA ASP A 125 -18.62 5.30 11.84
C ASP A 125 -19.12 4.86 13.22
N ARG A 126 -18.25 4.21 14.02
CA ARG A 126 -18.58 3.73 15.36
C ARG A 126 -18.78 4.87 16.37
N PHE A 127 -18.33 6.07 16.03
CA PHE A 127 -18.38 7.27 16.87
C PHE A 127 -19.29 8.35 16.31
N PHE A 128 -20.09 8.03 15.29
CA PHE A 128 -21.01 8.98 14.67
C PHE A 128 -22.03 9.55 15.67
N HIS A 129 -22.44 8.74 16.64
CA HIS A 129 -23.40 9.09 17.70
C HIS A 129 -22.82 9.97 18.83
N VAL A 130 -21.51 10.25 18.84
CA VAL A 130 -20.90 11.08 19.88
C VAL A 130 -21.09 12.56 19.58
N ASP A 131 -21.66 13.33 20.50
CA ASP A 131 -21.97 14.75 20.26
C ASP A 131 -20.74 15.67 20.26
N SER A 132 -19.59 15.19 20.77
CA SER A 132 -18.34 15.95 20.75
C SER A 132 -17.69 15.96 19.36
N LYS A 133 -17.73 17.14 18.71
CA LYS A 133 -17.06 17.39 17.43
C LYS A 133 -15.54 17.24 17.53
N GLU A 134 -14.94 17.71 18.61
CA GLU A 134 -13.49 17.65 18.82
C GLU A 134 -13.03 16.19 18.92
N LEU A 135 -13.77 15.35 19.65
CA LEU A 135 -13.44 13.93 19.74
C LEU A 135 -13.55 13.22 18.38
N LYS A 136 -14.58 13.55 17.59
CA LYS A 136 -14.74 13.01 16.23
C LYS A 136 -13.55 13.38 15.33
N GLU A 137 -13.07 14.62 15.39
CA GLU A 137 -11.90 15.08 14.65
C GLU A 137 -10.64 14.31 15.10
N ARG A 138 -10.41 14.19 16.40
CA ARG A 138 -9.27 13.42 16.95
C ARG A 138 -9.30 11.94 16.55
N ILE A 139 -10.47 11.31 16.53
CA ILE A 139 -10.63 9.92 16.07
C ILE A 139 -10.35 9.81 14.57
N ASN A 140 -10.79 10.79 13.78
CA ASN A 140 -10.46 10.83 12.36
C ASN A 140 -8.94 10.94 12.13
N GLU A 141 -8.26 11.76 12.92
CA GLU A 141 -6.80 11.89 12.90
C GLU A 141 -6.10 10.60 13.32
N LEU A 142 -6.56 9.95 14.39
CA LEU A 142 -6.08 8.63 14.81
C LEU A 142 -6.23 7.59 13.70
N TYR A 143 -7.40 7.54 13.07
CA TYR A 143 -7.68 6.60 11.99
C TYR A 143 -6.80 6.85 10.76
N LYS A 144 -6.59 8.12 10.39
CA LYS A 144 -5.63 8.52 9.36
C LYS A 144 -4.22 8.04 9.73
N ARG A 145 -3.79 8.23 10.98
CA ARG A 145 -2.49 7.79 11.48
C ARG A 145 -2.29 6.28 11.40
N VAL A 146 -3.29 5.50 11.80
CA VAL A 146 -3.30 4.03 11.70
C VAL A 146 -3.19 3.58 10.24
N THR A 147 -3.89 4.28 9.35
CA THR A 147 -3.85 4.02 7.91
C THR A 147 -2.48 4.35 7.31
N GLU A 148 -1.93 5.53 7.60
CA GLU A 148 -0.56 5.95 7.24
C GLU A 148 0.47 4.91 7.71
N ALA A 149 0.39 4.49 8.98
CA ALA A 149 1.28 3.49 9.57
C ALA A 149 1.29 2.20 8.77
N TYR A 150 0.12 1.69 8.39
CA TYR A 150 0.00 0.48 7.58
C TYR A 150 0.60 0.65 6.17
N TYR A 151 0.36 1.79 5.50
CA TYR A 151 0.92 2.06 4.18
C TYR A 151 2.45 2.08 4.16
N VAL A 152 3.08 2.64 5.21
CA VAL A 152 4.54 2.71 5.34
C VAL A 152 5.12 1.35 5.73
N LEU A 153 4.51 0.65 6.69
CA LEU A 153 5.06 -0.58 7.25
C LEU A 153 4.83 -1.81 6.38
N ARG A 154 3.82 -1.80 5.49
CA ARG A 154 3.57 -2.92 4.56
C ARG A 154 4.58 -3.01 3.41
N ASP A 155 5.20 -1.90 3.04
CA ASP A 155 6.18 -1.83 1.95
C ASP A 155 7.57 -2.04 2.53
N ASP A 156 8.26 -3.11 2.13
CA ASP A 156 9.57 -3.47 2.68
C ASP A 156 10.61 -2.36 2.50
N THR A 157 10.53 -1.59 1.41
CA THR A 157 11.47 -0.49 1.13
C THR A 157 11.22 0.67 2.08
N LYS A 158 9.95 1.05 2.25
CA LYS A 158 9.55 2.14 3.16
C LYS A 158 9.77 1.75 4.62
N ARG A 159 9.44 0.51 4.99
CA ARG A 159 9.64 -0.03 6.33
C ARG A 159 11.11 0.03 6.75
N LYS A 160 12.04 -0.40 5.88
CA LYS A 160 13.48 -0.35 6.19
C LYS A 160 13.96 1.07 6.47
N LYS A 161 13.58 2.04 5.63
CA LYS A 161 13.91 3.45 5.85
C LYS A 161 13.33 3.95 7.17
N TYR A 162 12.06 3.66 7.42
CA TYR A 162 11.36 4.06 8.63
C TYR A 162 12.01 3.50 9.92
N VAL A 163 12.41 2.23 9.92
CA VAL A 163 13.11 1.60 11.06
C VAL A 163 14.44 2.31 11.36
N VAL A 164 15.18 2.71 10.32
CA VAL A 164 16.42 3.48 10.47
C VAL A 164 16.13 4.87 11.05
N ASP A 165 15.15 5.59 10.50
CA ASP A 165 14.79 6.94 10.93
C ASP A 165 14.32 6.98 12.40
N VAL A 166 13.52 5.99 12.83
CA VAL A 166 13.01 5.89 14.21
C VAL A 166 14.07 5.44 15.22
N THR A 167 15.15 4.83 14.77
CA THR A 167 16.28 4.42 15.62
C THR A 167 17.38 5.49 15.69
N GLY A 168 17.31 6.51 14.83
CA GLY A 168 18.26 7.62 14.77
C GLY A 168 18.03 8.71 15.84
N PRO A 169 18.99 9.64 15.99
CA PRO A 169 18.89 10.76 16.94
C PRO A 169 17.77 11.76 16.61
N GLU A 170 17.25 11.74 15.38
CA GLU A 170 16.17 12.62 14.89
C GLU A 170 14.77 11.98 14.98
N ARG A 171 14.57 10.98 15.86
CA ARG A 171 13.27 10.27 16.02
C ARG A 171 12.11 11.25 16.11
N ALA A 172 12.23 12.27 16.97
CA ALA A 172 11.22 13.31 17.24
C ALA A 172 10.73 14.07 15.99
N GLN A 173 11.56 14.20 14.97
CA GLN A 173 11.22 14.93 13.74
C GLN A 173 10.71 14.01 12.62
N LYS A 174 10.97 12.69 12.71
CA LYS A 174 10.67 11.71 11.67
C LYS A 174 9.60 10.68 12.04
N LEU A 175 8.87 10.89 13.15
CA LEU A 175 7.77 9.99 13.52
C LEU A 175 6.68 9.91 12.46
N ARG A 176 6.47 10.97 11.67
CA ARG A 176 5.44 11.05 10.63
C ARG A 176 6.06 11.12 9.24
N PHE A 177 5.84 10.05 8.47
CA PHE A 177 5.99 10.05 7.02
C PHE A 177 4.83 10.83 6.40
N THR A 178 4.98 12.14 6.22
CA THR A 178 4.03 12.97 5.46
C THR A 178 4.27 12.80 3.96
N GLU A 179 3.29 13.17 3.12
CA GLU A 179 3.47 13.25 1.67
C GLU A 179 4.69 14.09 1.25
N ALA A 180 5.08 15.08 2.06
CA ALA A 180 6.31 15.86 1.86
C ALA A 180 7.58 14.99 2.01
N SER A 181 7.67 14.17 3.06
CA SER A 181 8.79 13.23 3.24
C SER A 181 8.83 12.14 2.16
N GLU A 182 7.66 11.74 1.66
CA GLU A 182 7.56 10.78 0.56
C GLU A 182 7.97 11.43 -0.77
N ALA A 183 7.59 12.70 -0.99
CA ALA A 183 8.06 13.49 -2.13
C ALA A 183 9.57 13.72 -2.07
N GLU A 184 10.15 14.00 -0.90
CA GLU A 184 11.60 14.15 -0.72
C GLU A 184 12.34 12.83 -0.92
N THR A 185 11.87 11.71 -0.36
CA THR A 185 12.50 10.41 -0.57
C THR A 185 12.35 9.92 -2.01
N LYS A 186 11.23 10.21 -2.68
CA LYS A 186 11.03 9.93 -4.10
C LYS A 186 11.83 10.87 -4.98
N ALA A 187 11.96 12.14 -4.62
CA ALA A 187 12.80 13.12 -5.30
C ALA A 187 14.28 12.77 -5.12
N ALA A 188 14.70 12.33 -3.93
CA ALA A 188 16.05 11.85 -3.66
C ALA A 188 16.33 10.57 -4.46
N ALA A 189 15.41 9.59 -4.46
CA ALA A 189 15.56 8.38 -5.27
C ALA A 189 15.57 8.67 -6.78
N LYS A 190 14.74 9.62 -7.24
CA LYS A 190 14.73 10.09 -8.63
C LYS A 190 16.02 10.82 -8.98
N LYS A 191 16.51 11.67 -8.08
CA LYS A 191 17.78 12.39 -8.23
C LYS A 191 18.97 11.43 -8.27
N GLU A 192 18.98 10.42 -7.40
CA GLU A 192 19.99 9.37 -7.39
C GLU A 192 19.93 8.52 -8.66
N GLN A 193 18.74 8.15 -9.14
CA GLN A 193 18.58 7.52 -10.45
C GLN A 193 19.05 8.42 -11.61
N GLU A 194 18.74 9.71 -11.57
CA GLU A 194 19.17 10.69 -12.56
C GLU A 194 20.69 10.88 -12.54
N GLU A 195 21.31 10.84 -11.36
CA GLU A 195 22.77 10.83 -11.15
C GLU A 195 23.42 9.52 -11.63
N GLN A 196 22.76 8.39 -11.46
CA GLN A 196 23.20 7.11 -12.04
C GLN A 196 23.09 7.09 -13.57
N ILE A 197 22.18 7.86 -14.17
CA ILE A 197 22.06 7.98 -15.62
C ILE A 197 23.22 8.80 -16.19
N GLY A 198 23.71 9.81 -15.47
CA GLY A 198 24.87 10.61 -15.89
C GLY A 198 25.14 11.75 -14.92
N THR A 199 26.28 12.42 -15.00
CA THR A 199 26.64 13.53 -14.10
C THR A 199 26.20 14.88 -14.69
N HIS A 200 26.21 15.01 -16.03
CA HIS A 200 25.94 16.26 -16.73
C HIS A 200 24.44 16.44 -17.10
N PRO A 201 23.82 17.60 -16.81
CA PRO A 201 22.37 17.80 -17.01
C PRO A 201 21.95 17.70 -18.48
N LYS A 202 22.72 18.27 -19.43
CA LYS A 202 22.43 18.14 -20.86
C LYS A 202 22.60 16.71 -21.36
N GLY A 203 23.60 15.98 -20.85
CA GLY A 203 23.83 14.57 -21.16
C GLY A 203 22.61 13.71 -20.80
N ARG A 204 22.07 13.91 -19.59
CA ARG A 204 20.83 13.24 -19.13
C ARG A 204 19.63 13.56 -20.00
N GLN A 205 19.45 14.82 -20.37
CA GLN A 205 18.32 15.25 -21.21
C GLN A 205 18.36 14.55 -22.58
N PHE A 206 19.52 14.52 -23.23
CA PHE A 206 19.67 13.83 -24.51
C PHE A 206 19.50 12.32 -24.37
N PHE A 207 19.99 11.71 -23.29
CA PHE A 207 19.77 10.28 -23.03
C PHE A 207 18.29 9.95 -22.82
N GLN A 208 17.56 10.76 -22.04
CA GLN A 208 16.11 10.60 -21.86
C GLN A 208 15.35 10.77 -23.17
N GLN A 209 15.74 11.73 -24.02
CA GLN A 209 15.12 11.90 -25.33
C GLN A 209 15.41 10.68 -26.24
N ALA A 210 16.62 10.14 -26.19
CA ALA A 210 16.95 8.94 -26.94
C ALA A 210 16.17 7.70 -26.48
N GLN A 211 15.91 7.56 -25.18
CA GLN A 211 15.04 6.49 -24.67
C GLN A 211 13.63 6.62 -25.26
N LYS A 212 13.03 7.81 -25.19
CA LYS A 212 11.72 8.08 -25.77
C LYS A 212 11.66 7.80 -27.28
N ASP A 213 12.70 8.20 -28.01
CA ASP A 213 12.76 7.96 -29.45
C ASP A 213 12.89 6.46 -29.76
N ALA A 214 13.66 5.72 -28.96
CA ALA A 214 13.79 4.26 -29.10
C ALA A 214 12.46 3.55 -28.78
N ASP A 215 11.76 3.99 -27.72
CA ASP A 215 10.43 3.46 -27.35
C ASP A 215 9.38 3.76 -28.44
N ALA A 216 9.54 4.88 -29.15
CA ALA A 216 8.71 5.23 -30.31
C ALA A 216 9.13 4.52 -31.61
N GLY A 217 10.15 3.66 -31.59
CA GLY A 217 10.69 3.00 -32.78
C GLY A 217 11.51 3.91 -33.71
N ASN A 218 11.80 5.14 -33.29
CA ASN A 218 12.59 6.10 -34.05
C ASN A 218 14.09 5.90 -33.78
N TRP A 219 14.64 4.75 -34.19
CA TRP A 219 16.03 4.35 -33.89
C TRP A 219 17.08 5.37 -34.36
N SER A 220 16.87 6.00 -35.52
CA SER A 220 17.77 7.03 -36.04
C SER A 220 17.78 8.31 -35.19
N ALA A 221 16.63 8.71 -34.64
CA ALA A 221 16.56 9.85 -33.72
C ALA A 221 17.21 9.51 -32.38
N ALA A 222 16.97 8.29 -31.89
CA ALA A 222 17.60 7.78 -30.67
C ALA A 222 19.14 7.76 -30.78
N GLU A 223 19.69 7.31 -31.91
CA GLU A 223 21.14 7.27 -32.12
C GLU A 223 21.75 8.68 -32.09
N ARG A 224 21.12 9.65 -32.76
CA ARG A 224 21.58 11.06 -32.77
C ARG A 224 21.58 11.63 -31.36
N ASN A 225 20.50 11.41 -30.60
CA ASN A 225 20.40 11.88 -29.23
C ASN A 225 21.44 11.21 -28.31
N LEU A 226 21.74 9.92 -28.48
CA LEU A 226 22.81 9.25 -27.72
C LEU A 226 24.21 9.78 -28.06
N LYS A 227 24.49 10.08 -29.34
CA LYS A 227 25.74 10.75 -29.73
C LYS A 227 25.85 12.15 -29.11
N MET A 228 24.74 12.90 -29.06
CA MET A 228 24.71 14.19 -28.36
C MET A 228 24.91 14.03 -26.84
N ALA A 229 24.36 13.00 -26.21
CA ALA A 229 24.63 12.71 -24.80
C ALA A 229 26.13 12.44 -24.55
N LEU A 230 26.78 11.68 -25.42
CA LEU A 230 28.22 11.38 -25.35
C LEU A 230 29.12 12.59 -25.63
N THR A 231 28.67 13.61 -26.37
CA THR A 231 29.45 14.86 -26.49
C THR A 231 29.57 15.61 -25.16
N TYR A 232 28.59 15.48 -24.27
CA TYR A 232 28.66 16.05 -22.91
C TYR A 232 29.34 15.11 -21.93
N GLU A 233 29.14 13.80 -22.06
CA GLU A 233 29.72 12.78 -21.18
C GLU A 233 30.35 11.62 -21.97
N PRO A 234 31.56 11.80 -22.53
CA PRO A 234 32.20 10.78 -23.36
C PRO A 234 32.65 9.55 -22.57
N SER A 235 32.74 9.66 -21.25
CA SER A 235 33.19 8.58 -20.35
C SER A 235 32.05 7.69 -19.83
N ASN A 236 30.79 8.08 -20.05
CA ASN A 236 29.64 7.38 -19.47
C ASN A 236 29.40 6.04 -20.19
N ALA A 237 29.61 4.93 -19.48
CA ALA A 237 29.48 3.58 -20.02
C ALA A 237 28.03 3.27 -20.46
N ARG A 238 27.02 3.75 -19.73
CA ARG A 238 25.60 3.52 -20.07
C ARG A 238 25.21 4.14 -21.40
N TYR A 239 25.73 5.33 -21.70
CA TYR A 239 25.43 6.01 -22.96
C TYR A 239 26.03 5.24 -24.15
N LYS A 240 27.23 4.68 -23.97
CA LYS A 240 27.90 3.87 -25.00
C LYS A 240 27.19 2.55 -25.26
N GLU A 241 26.81 1.85 -24.19
CA GLU A 241 26.09 0.58 -24.28
C GLU A 241 24.75 0.77 -24.99
N ARG A 242 23.97 1.79 -24.59
CA ARG A 242 22.69 2.08 -25.22
C ARG A 242 22.85 2.52 -26.69
N LEU A 243 23.89 3.27 -27.02
CA LEU A 243 24.19 3.64 -28.41
C LEU A 243 24.44 2.40 -29.27
N ALA A 244 25.23 1.43 -28.79
CA ALA A 244 25.51 0.20 -29.51
C ALA A 244 24.24 -0.63 -29.76
N GLU A 245 23.36 -0.70 -28.77
CA GLU A 245 22.07 -1.40 -28.91
C GLU A 245 21.16 -0.75 -29.95
N VAL A 246 21.03 0.58 -29.91
CA VAL A 246 20.23 1.34 -30.88
C VAL A 246 20.80 1.22 -32.29
N GLN A 247 22.13 1.23 -32.44
CA GLN A 247 22.78 1.01 -33.73
C GLN A 247 22.52 -0.38 -34.28
N LYS A 248 22.54 -1.41 -33.42
CA LYS A 248 22.21 -2.78 -33.83
C LYS A 248 20.76 -2.86 -34.32
N GLN A 249 19.80 -2.33 -33.55
CA GLN A 249 18.39 -2.31 -33.94
C GLN A 249 18.16 -1.55 -35.25
N SER A 250 18.81 -0.39 -35.43
CA SER A 250 18.73 0.38 -36.67
C SER A 250 19.30 -0.40 -37.87
N GLN A 251 20.37 -1.17 -37.70
CA GLN A 251 20.94 -1.99 -38.77
C GLN A 251 20.06 -3.19 -39.11
N ASP A 252 19.47 -3.83 -38.11
CA ASP A 252 18.57 -4.95 -38.31
C ASP A 252 17.28 -4.49 -39.02
N GLU A 253 16.73 -3.33 -38.65
CA GLU A 253 15.59 -2.72 -39.37
C GLU A 253 15.93 -2.37 -40.83
N ALA A 254 17.13 -1.86 -41.09
CA ALA A 254 17.59 -1.58 -42.44
C ALA A 254 17.78 -2.86 -43.27
N ARG A 255 18.23 -3.96 -42.64
CA ARG A 255 18.35 -5.27 -43.29
C ARG A 255 17.00 -5.85 -43.67
N ASP A 256 16.02 -5.77 -42.78
CA ASP A 256 14.66 -6.28 -43.01
C ASP A 256 13.95 -5.52 -44.16
N LYS A 257 14.00 -4.18 -44.11
CA LYS A 257 13.46 -3.32 -45.19
C LYS A 257 14.16 -3.51 -46.53
N GLY A 258 15.48 -3.74 -46.51
CA GLY A 258 16.27 -4.01 -47.72
C GLY A 258 16.02 -5.39 -48.35
N GLY A 259 15.58 -6.37 -47.55
CA GLY A 259 15.16 -7.69 -48.03
C GLY A 259 13.79 -7.68 -48.70
N SER A 260 12.88 -6.83 -48.23
CA SER A 260 11.50 -6.75 -48.74
C SER A 260 11.36 -6.12 -50.13
N PHE A 261 12.37 -5.42 -50.66
CA PHE A 261 12.30 -4.71 -51.95
C PHE A 261 12.72 -5.58 -53.17
N LYS A 262 13.10 -6.85 -52.95
CA LYS A 262 13.48 -7.80 -53.99
C LYS A 262 12.44 -8.92 -54.13
N ILE A 263 11.22 -8.58 -54.52
CA ILE A 263 10.25 -9.56 -55.02
C ILE A 263 9.80 -9.11 -56.41
N ARG A 264 9.88 -10.08 -57.31
CA ARG A 264 9.97 -10.05 -58.77
C ARG A 264 8.68 -9.64 -59.48
#